data_AF-A0A7C3LXK1-F1
#
_entry.id   AF-A0A7C3LXK1-F1
#
_cell.length_a   1.000
_cell.length_b   1.000
_cell.length_c   1.000
_cell.angle_alpha   90.00
_cell.angle_beta   90.00
_cell.angle_gamma   90.00
#
_symmetry.space_group_name_H-M   'P 1'
#
loop_
_entity.id
_entity.type
_entity.pdbx_description
1 polymer ?
#
loop_
_entity_poly.entity_id
_entity_poly.type
_entity_poly.pdbx_seq_one_letter_code
_entity_poly.pdbx_strand_id
1 'polypeptide(L)'
;YSAEEIVSPVSAETDIGVFMDENSGRMLRGYLKNNAFVILNSSLIKSFNSTVGNITKIEASEIAERLGSIKTASMVATGATGYIIDHFFFPFTMKGLYYGIEQAFSSREHIEMSKKSLEAGWKILEDGKKRDRKD
;
A
#
# COMPACT_ATOMS: atom_id res chain seq x y z
N TYR A 1 10.17 9.63 -14.48
CA TYR A 1 11.48 9.65 -13.78
C TYR A 1 12.20 10.92 -14.19
N SER A 2 12.33 11.90 -13.29
CA SER A 2 13.07 13.15 -13.55
C SER A 2 14.55 12.91 -13.26
N ALA A 3 15.41 13.45 -14.12
CA ALA A 3 16.87 13.30 -14.10
C ALA A 3 17.56 14.29 -13.15
N GLU A 4 16.99 14.54 -11.97
CA GLU A 4 17.65 15.34 -10.93
C GLU A 4 18.26 14.42 -9.87
N GLU A 5 19.53 14.68 -9.53
CA GLU A 5 20.26 13.97 -8.49
C GLU A 5 19.46 13.92 -7.19
N ILE A 6 19.23 12.71 -6.68
CA ILE A 6 18.54 12.47 -5.40
C ILE A 6 19.53 12.85 -4.28
N VAL A 7 19.56 14.13 -3.92
CA VAL A 7 20.29 14.62 -2.74
C VAL A 7 19.41 14.36 -1.51
N SER A 8 19.74 13.32 -0.71
CA SER A 8 19.25 12.99 0.64
C SER A 8 17.76 13.29 0.97
N PRO A 9 16.88 12.27 1.09
CA PRO A 9 15.44 12.48 1.04
C PRO A 9 14.87 12.79 2.42
N VAL A 10 14.97 14.05 2.86
CA VAL A 10 13.99 14.58 3.82
C VAL A 10 12.88 15.21 3.00
N SER A 11 12.11 14.38 2.29
CA SER A 11 10.99 14.84 1.46
C SER A 11 9.88 15.35 2.38
N ALA A 12 9.73 16.66 2.47
CA ALA A 12 8.62 17.31 3.18
C ALA A 12 7.26 17.17 2.46
N GLU A 13 7.19 16.37 1.40
CA GLU A 13 6.12 16.42 0.39
C GLU A 13 5.83 15.01 -0.17
N THR A 14 5.43 14.07 0.70
CA THR A 14 5.13 12.68 0.29
C THR A 14 3.70 12.54 -0.22
N ASP A 15 3.53 12.01 -1.44
CA ASP A 15 2.23 11.78 -2.07
C ASP A 15 1.49 10.52 -1.60
N ILE A 16 2.23 9.47 -1.22
CA ILE A 16 1.66 8.20 -0.75
C ILE A 16 2.40 7.75 0.52
N GLY A 17 1.68 7.62 1.63
CA GLY A 17 2.17 7.05 2.88
C GLY A 17 1.63 5.64 3.09
N VAL A 18 2.51 4.66 3.34
CA VAL A 18 2.12 3.31 3.72
C VAL A 18 2.68 3.01 5.10
N PHE A 19 1.80 2.81 6.09
CA PHE A 19 2.19 2.59 7.47
C PHE A 19 1.72 1.21 7.93
N MET A 20 2.69 0.35 8.26
CA MET A 20 2.46 -1.04 8.62
C MET A 20 2.48 -1.27 10.14
N ASP A 21 2.92 -0.28 10.91
CA ASP A 21 3.04 -0.32 12.37
C ASP A 21 2.91 1.10 12.97
N GLU A 22 2.70 1.19 14.28
CA GLU A 22 2.47 2.48 14.95
C GLU A 22 3.70 3.39 14.96
N ASN A 23 4.91 2.81 14.98
CA ASN A 23 6.14 3.58 15.04
C ASN A 23 6.41 4.29 13.71
N SER A 24 6.29 3.57 12.59
CA SER A 24 6.41 4.18 11.25
C SER A 24 5.38 5.29 11.04
N GLY A 25 4.11 5.06 11.42
CA GLY A 25 3.07 6.09 11.36
C GLY A 25 3.37 7.32 12.24
N ARG A 26 3.99 7.12 13.41
CA ARG A 26 4.36 8.22 14.30
C ARG A 26 5.51 9.07 13.78
N MET A 27 6.56 8.40 13.30
CA MET A 27 7.79 9.07 12.86
C MET A 27 7.62 9.79 11.52
N LEU A 28 6.82 9.22 10.61
CA LEU A 28 6.86 9.62 9.20
C LEU A 28 5.60 10.37 8.72
N ARG A 29 4.51 10.43 9.51
CA ARG A 29 3.30 11.17 9.11
C ARG A 29 3.52 12.66 8.84
N GLY A 30 4.54 13.27 9.46
CA GLY A 30 4.86 14.69 9.28
C GLY A 30 5.38 15.04 7.89
N TYR A 31 5.75 14.04 7.10
CA TYR A 31 6.23 14.20 5.72
C TYR A 31 5.12 14.09 4.67
N LEU A 32 3.86 13.88 5.09
CA LEU A 32 2.73 13.74 4.18
C LEU A 32 2.25 15.10 3.67
N LYS A 33 1.96 15.18 2.37
CA LYS A 33 1.18 16.30 1.81
C LYS A 33 -0.23 16.33 2.38
N ASN A 34 -0.87 17.50 2.34
CA ASN A 34 -2.26 17.69 2.76
C ASN A 34 -3.25 16.73 2.07
N ASN A 35 -3.00 16.39 0.81
CA ASN A 35 -3.84 15.52 -0.02
C ASN A 35 -3.22 14.13 -0.27
N ALA A 36 -2.18 13.75 0.48
CA ALA A 36 -1.50 12.47 0.31
C ALA A 36 -2.47 11.29 0.45
N PHE A 37 -2.27 10.22 -0.30
CA PHE A 37 -2.97 8.97 -0.05
C PHE A 37 -2.29 8.23 1.10
N VAL A 38 -3.07 7.73 2.06
CA VAL A 38 -2.51 7.05 3.23
C VAL A 38 -3.10 5.66 3.35
N ILE A 39 -2.27 4.63 3.33
CA ILE A 39 -2.66 3.25 3.64
C ILE A 39 -2.19 2.92 5.06
N LEU A 40 -3.14 2.56 5.92
CA LEU A 40 -2.88 2.14 7.30
C LEU A 40 -3.19 0.66 7.48
N ASN A 41 -2.25 -0.08 8.04
CA ASN A 41 -2.53 -1.41 8.56
C ASN A 41 -3.33 -1.30 9.87
N SER A 42 -4.67 -1.32 9.80
CA SER A 42 -5.55 -1.15 10.97
C SER A 42 -5.53 -2.33 11.94
N SER A 43 -5.00 -3.47 11.53
CA SER A 43 -4.72 -4.58 12.45
C SER A 43 -3.69 -4.18 13.50
N LEU A 44 -2.70 -3.35 13.13
CA LEU A 44 -1.59 -2.94 14.01
C LEU A 44 -1.65 -1.48 14.45
N ILE A 45 -2.27 -0.59 13.68
CA ILE A 45 -2.35 0.84 13.98
C ILE A 45 -3.76 1.17 14.47
N LYS A 46 -3.90 1.42 15.77
CA LYS A 46 -5.21 1.74 16.37
C LYS A 46 -5.52 3.23 16.37
N SER A 47 -4.49 4.07 16.45
CA SER A 47 -4.63 5.52 16.38
C SER A 47 -3.68 6.10 15.33
N PHE A 48 -4.22 6.94 14.45
CA PHE A 48 -3.44 7.68 13.47
C PHE A 48 -4.02 9.09 13.42
N ASN A 49 -3.42 9.97 14.22
CA ASN A 49 -3.82 11.37 14.31
C ASN A 49 -3.14 12.15 13.20
N SER A 50 -3.75 12.11 12.02
CA SER A 50 -3.39 12.96 10.88
C SER A 50 -4.60 13.78 10.48
N THR A 51 -4.44 15.10 10.40
CA THR A 51 -5.43 16.01 9.83
C THR A 51 -5.32 16.10 8.30
N VAL A 52 -4.37 15.35 7.73
CA VAL A 52 -3.99 15.40 6.32
C VAL A 52 -4.09 14.03 5.67
N GLY A 53 -4.47 14.03 4.39
CA GLY A 53 -4.47 12.87 3.52
C GLY A 53 -5.79 12.10 3.44
N ASN A 54 -5.92 11.34 2.34
CA ASN A 54 -7.01 10.41 2.08
C ASN A 54 -6.69 9.06 2.74
N ILE A 55 -7.18 8.86 3.97
CA ILE A 55 -6.86 7.68 4.78
C ILE A 55 -7.70 6.47 4.37
N THR A 56 -7.02 5.42 3.92
CA THR A 56 -7.55 4.07 3.72
C THR A 56 -7.02 3.16 4.83
N LYS A 57 -7.94 2.57 5.60
CA LYS A 57 -7.62 1.54 6.60
C LYS A 57 -7.80 0.16 6.01
N ILE A 58 -6.78 -0.67 6.10
CA ILE A 58 -6.78 -2.05 5.63
C ILE A 58 -6.29 -2.95 6.76
N GLU A 59 -7.01 -4.02 7.07
CA GLU A 59 -6.58 -5.04 8.04
C GLU A 59 -5.52 -5.96 7.40
N ALA A 60 -4.40 -5.39 6.95
CA ALA A 60 -3.45 -6.06 6.08
C ALA A 60 -2.86 -7.32 6.72
N SER A 61 -2.56 -7.29 8.03
CA SER A 61 -2.06 -8.45 8.76
C SER A 61 -3.08 -9.57 8.82
N GLU A 62 -4.33 -9.27 9.17
CA GLU A 62 -5.39 -10.28 9.28
C GLU A 62 -5.79 -10.86 7.93
N ILE A 63 -5.81 -10.03 6.88
CA ILE A 63 -6.03 -10.49 5.51
C ILE A 63 -4.94 -11.49 5.12
N ALA A 64 -3.67 -11.13 5.32
CA ALA A 64 -2.55 -12.01 4.99
C ALA A 64 -2.57 -13.31 5.81
N GLU A 65 -2.94 -13.23 7.08
CA GLU A 65 -3.12 -14.41 7.94
C GLU A 65 -4.22 -15.34 7.41
N ARG A 66 -5.40 -14.79 7.07
CA ARG A 66 -6.50 -15.56 6.45
C ARG A 66 -6.12 -16.19 5.10
N LEU A 67 -5.18 -15.59 4.38
CA LEU A 67 -4.70 -16.10 3.09
C LEU A 67 -3.66 -17.22 3.22
N GLY A 68 -3.09 -17.38 4.41
CA GLY A 68 -2.18 -18.48 4.78
C GLY A 68 -0.83 -18.03 5.32
N SER A 69 -0.51 -16.74 5.34
CA SER A 69 0.76 -16.26 5.89
C SER A 69 0.73 -14.77 6.23
N ILE A 70 0.74 -14.46 7.53
CA ILE A 70 0.87 -13.08 8.05
C ILE A 70 2.11 -12.35 7.52
N LYS A 71 3.18 -13.07 7.13
CA LYS A 71 4.40 -12.50 6.54
C LYS A 71 4.15 -11.77 5.22
N THR A 72 3.00 -11.99 4.59
CA THR A 72 2.61 -11.32 3.33
C THR A 72 1.73 -10.09 3.53
N ALA A 73 1.57 -9.58 4.77
CA ALA A 73 0.80 -8.37 5.07
C ALA A 73 1.26 -7.16 4.23
N SER A 74 2.57 -6.99 4.06
CA SER A 74 3.10 -5.91 3.21
C SER A 74 2.68 -6.04 1.76
N MET A 75 2.51 -7.27 1.24
CA MET A 75 2.02 -7.48 -0.14
C MET A 75 0.57 -7.01 -0.30
N VAL A 76 -0.26 -7.18 0.73
CA VAL A 76 -1.63 -6.61 0.74
C VAL A 76 -1.56 -5.08 0.63
N ALA A 77 -0.71 -4.42 1.42
CA ALA A 77 -0.52 -2.98 1.31
C ALA A 77 0.06 -2.55 -0.05
N THR A 78 1.00 -3.33 -0.62
CA THR A 78 1.56 -3.09 -1.97
C THR A 78 0.48 -3.18 -3.04
N GLY A 79 -0.43 -4.14 -2.96
CA GLY A 79 -1.56 -4.25 -3.90
C GLY A 79 -2.47 -3.03 -3.88
N ALA A 80 -2.82 -2.56 -2.69
CA ALA A 80 -3.60 -1.33 -2.52
C ALA A 80 -2.83 -0.10 -3.04
N THR A 81 -1.52 -0.04 -2.80
CA THR A 81 -0.66 1.04 -3.31
C THR A 81 -0.63 1.04 -4.84
N GLY A 82 -0.51 -0.13 -5.46
CA GLY A 82 -0.54 -0.28 -6.92
C GLY A 82 -1.83 0.24 -7.54
N TYR A 83 -2.98 -0.03 -6.91
CA TYR A 83 -4.28 0.48 -7.36
C TYR A 83 -4.31 2.02 -7.32
N ILE A 84 -3.80 2.62 -6.23
CA ILE A 84 -3.73 4.09 -6.09
C ILE A 84 -2.84 4.69 -7.19
N ILE A 85 -1.69 4.10 -7.46
CA ILE A 85 -0.77 4.57 -8.50
C ILE A 85 -1.46 4.55 -9.87
N ASP A 86 -2.08 3.42 -10.23
CA ASP A 86 -2.78 3.25 -11.50
C ASP A 86 -3.92 4.27 -11.69
N HIS A 87 -4.70 4.51 -10.64
CA HIS A 87 -5.88 5.37 -10.73
C HIS A 87 -5.61 6.86 -10.63
N PHE A 88 -4.55 7.28 -9.93
CA PHE A 88 -4.35 8.69 -9.59
C PHE A 88 -3.05 9.30 -10.11
N PHE A 89 -2.08 8.50 -10.54
CA PHE A 89 -0.75 8.99 -10.90
C PHE A 89 -0.37 8.66 -12.34
N PHE A 90 -0.21 7.38 -12.66
CA PHE A 90 0.19 6.92 -13.99
C PHE A 90 -0.20 5.47 -14.21
N PRO A 91 -0.36 5.03 -15.48
CA PRO A 91 -0.77 3.66 -15.78
C PRO A 91 0.14 2.63 -15.11
N PHE A 92 -0.46 1.76 -14.32
CA PHE A 92 0.28 0.75 -13.56
C PHE A 92 -0.54 -0.53 -13.47
N THR A 93 0.08 -1.68 -13.69
CA THR A 93 -0.68 -2.93 -13.86
C THR A 93 -0.30 -3.98 -12.84
N MET A 94 -1.28 -4.81 -12.49
CA MET A 94 -1.09 -6.03 -11.70
C MET A 94 0.03 -6.92 -12.27
N LYS A 95 0.14 -7.00 -13.60
CA LYS A 95 1.20 -7.77 -14.29
C LYS A 95 2.60 -7.24 -13.96
N GLY A 96 2.76 -5.92 -13.85
CA GLY A 96 4.03 -5.31 -13.43
C GLY A 96 4.42 -5.70 -12.00
N LEU A 97 3.45 -5.73 -11.09
CA LEU A 97 3.66 -6.18 -9.71
C LEU A 97 4.02 -7.67 -9.63
N TYR A 98 3.33 -8.54 -10.39
CA TYR A 98 3.67 -9.95 -10.46
C TYR A 98 5.09 -10.18 -10.97
N TYR A 99 5.49 -9.47 -12.02
CA TYR A 99 6.86 -9.52 -12.49
C TYR A 99 7.85 -9.14 -11.39
N GLY A 100 7.60 -8.05 -10.65
CA GLY A 100 8.42 -7.65 -9.51
C GLY A 100 8.53 -8.73 -8.43
N ILE A 101 7.42 -9.40 -8.08
CA ILE A 101 7.42 -10.53 -7.12
C ILE A 101 8.27 -11.69 -7.64
N GLU A 102 8.13 -12.06 -8.91
CA GLU A 102 8.88 -13.16 -9.52
C GLU A 102 10.39 -12.89 -9.60
N GLN A 103 10.80 -11.62 -9.67
CA GLN A 103 12.22 -11.24 -9.59
C GLN A 103 12.73 -11.20 -8.14
N ALA A 104 11.88 -10.82 -7.18
CA ALA A 104 12.28 -10.63 -5.78
C ALA A 104 12.35 -11.95 -4.98
N PHE A 105 11.57 -12.97 -5.34
CA PHE A 105 11.48 -14.22 -4.61
C PHE A 105 11.89 -15.42 -5.46
N SER A 106 12.64 -16.34 -4.88
CA SER A 106 13.09 -17.56 -5.58
C SER A 106 12.21 -18.79 -5.31
N SER A 107 11.42 -18.78 -4.23
CA SER A 107 10.52 -19.88 -3.89
C SER A 107 9.16 -19.70 -4.57
N ARG A 108 8.70 -20.74 -5.29
CA ARG A 108 7.37 -20.77 -5.90
C ARG A 108 6.25 -20.54 -4.89
N GLU A 109 6.37 -21.12 -3.70
CA GLU A 109 5.37 -20.93 -2.63
C GLU A 109 5.28 -19.47 -2.20
N HIS A 110 6.42 -18.80 -2.01
CA HIS A 110 6.45 -17.39 -1.65
C HIS A 110 5.92 -16.48 -2.77
N ILE A 111 6.23 -16.80 -4.03
CA ILE A 111 5.70 -16.08 -5.19
C ILE A 111 4.17 -16.16 -5.21
N GLU A 112 3.60 -17.37 -5.17
CA GLU A 112 2.16 -17.56 -5.26
C GLU A 112 1.42 -16.94 -4.07
N MET A 113 1.94 -17.11 -2.85
CA MET A 113 1.35 -16.48 -1.67
C MET A 113 1.41 -14.96 -1.74
N SER A 114 2.53 -14.40 -2.21
CA SER A 114 2.69 -12.94 -2.36
C SER A 114 1.73 -12.39 -3.41
N LYS A 115 1.57 -13.06 -4.56
CA LYS A 115 0.60 -12.67 -5.60
C LYS A 115 -0.83 -12.67 -5.06
N LYS A 116 -1.22 -13.71 -4.31
CA LYS A 116 -2.56 -13.82 -3.71
C LYS A 116 -2.85 -12.68 -2.73
N SER A 117 -1.89 -12.37 -1.84
CA SER A 117 -2.02 -11.25 -0.89
C SER A 117 -2.04 -9.89 -1.61
N LEU A 118 -1.25 -9.75 -2.66
CA LEU A 118 -1.21 -8.55 -3.49
C LEU A 118 -2.54 -8.31 -4.22
N GLU A 119 -3.15 -9.33 -4.80
CA GLU A 119 -4.49 -9.24 -5.40
C GLU A 119 -5.56 -8.82 -4.39
N ALA A 120 -5.50 -9.36 -3.17
CA ALA A 120 -6.45 -9.00 -2.12
C ALA A 120 -6.36 -7.51 -1.79
N GLY A 121 -5.14 -6.98 -1.69
CA GLY A 121 -4.89 -5.55 -1.50
C GLY A 121 -5.51 -4.66 -2.58
N TRP A 122 -5.28 -5.01 -3.84
CA TRP A 122 -5.80 -4.26 -4.99
C TRP A 122 -7.34 -4.25 -5.02
N LYS A 123 -7.96 -5.43 -4.83
CA LYS A 123 -9.42 -5.60 -4.89
C LYS A 123 -10.17 -4.79 -3.83
N ILE A 124 -9.60 -4.62 -2.64
CA ILE A 124 -10.22 -3.85 -1.54
C ILE A 124 -10.55 -2.42 -1.99
N LEU A 125 -9.62 -1.76 -2.69
CA LEU A 125 -9.84 -0.41 -3.19
C LEU A 125 -10.72 -0.37 -4.43
N GLU A 126 -10.55 -1.36 -5.32
CA GLU A 126 -11.39 -1.49 -6.51
C GLU A 126 -12.88 -1.64 -6.17
N ASP A 127 -13.20 -2.49 -5.19
CA ASP A 127 -14.58 -2.76 -4.80
C ASP A 127 -15.16 -1.64 -3.93
N GLY A 128 -14.34 -0.97 -3.11
CA GLY A 128 -14.74 0.24 -2.39
C GLY A 128 -15.25 1.32 -3.35
N LYS A 129 -14.53 1.55 -4.46
CA LYS A 129 -14.94 2.54 -5.47
C LYS A 129 -16.17 2.16 -6.29
N LYS A 130 -16.50 0.87 -6.42
CA LYS A 130 -17.75 0.43 -7.07
C LYS A 130 -18.97 0.74 -6.19
N ARG A 131 -18.80 0.81 -4.87
CA ARG A 131 -19.87 1.16 -3.91
C ARG A 131 -20.16 2.66 -3.95
N ASP A 132 -19.11 3.50 -3.91
CA ASP A 132 -19.24 4.97 -3.97
C ASP A 132 -19.89 5.53 -5.26
N ARG A 133 -20.01 4.73 -6.33
CA ARG A 133 -20.62 5.15 -7.61
C ARG A 133 -22.09 4.70 -7.78
N LYS A 134 -22.63 3.94 -6.83
CA LYS A 134 -24.01 3.42 -6.87
C LYS A 134 -24.98 4.16 -5.94
N ASP A 135 -24.45 5.11 -5.16
CA ASP A 135 -25.21 6.05 -4.33
C ASP A 135 -25.25 7.43 -5.02
#